data_AF-A0A914MIF9-F1
#
_entry.id   AF-A0A914MIF9-F1
#
_cell.length_a   1.000
_cell.length_b   1.000
_cell.length_c   1.000
_cell.angle_alpha   90.00
_cell.angle_beta   90.00
_cell.angle_gamma   90.00
#
_symmetry.space_group_name_H-M   'P 1'
#
loop_
_entity.id
_entity.type
_entity.pdbx_description
1 polymer ?
#
loop_
_entity_poly.entity_id
_entity_poly.type
_entity_poly.pdbx_seq_one_letter_code
_entity_poly.pdbx_strand_id
1 'polypeptide(L)'
;MELNHIIEALKSTTIPEGQSGASEYLKTVLNFLVFLLILFYFYVASLIGFPQALLQIIKDEHLDRAVRQAAVIYMKNILYEHWSVEKDKAGSQWEFSEQDKLFIKQHIIQTIIIAPEPIIIHLCTMIQNIMRHDFPDKWPSFTLELYPLVSSDKSEELNGALLILHRLCKIFESLVGCRAQRTQTWAIPRSVFISSKRYKRQKERTPLVEFMFKILPIIRERFSTLIENHSSSSCLLQKQILKIFYSFVQFSLNTQILSINEFSQWLKLFIDIILKPTPAECELVPEDERDGTIWWKCKKWAMKIVQRVFERYGNKGNVDKAYLSFAEEYSRSYLLPIVESLMANVLNDYINGKYISEHVLYLVLVHLSDALIQAQVWLVVKPKFEVLNFIVTNCKSRNKYKLEIGLDPDLT
;
A
#
# COMPACT_ATOMS: atom_id res chain seq x y z
N MET A 1 -12.57 -47.40 -18.08
CA MET A 1 -11.74 -46.82 -19.15
C MET A 1 -10.89 -47.98 -19.66
N GLU A 2 -11.30 -48.61 -20.76
CA GLU A 2 -10.75 -49.90 -21.18
C GLU A 2 -9.34 -49.73 -21.76
N LEU A 3 -8.39 -50.49 -21.21
CA LEU A 3 -6.98 -50.55 -21.59
C LEU A 3 -6.78 -50.69 -23.12
N ASN A 4 -7.74 -51.32 -23.80
CA ASN A 4 -7.74 -51.55 -25.23
C ASN A 4 -7.73 -50.25 -26.08
N HIS A 5 -8.43 -49.20 -25.66
CA HIS A 5 -8.46 -47.94 -26.42
C HIS A 5 -7.17 -47.12 -26.25
N ILE A 6 -6.49 -47.23 -25.11
CA ILE A 6 -5.18 -46.60 -24.90
C ILE A 6 -4.13 -47.30 -25.76
N ILE A 7 -4.19 -48.63 -25.86
CA ILE A 7 -3.32 -49.42 -26.74
C ILE A 7 -3.56 -49.08 -28.21
N GLU A 8 -4.81 -48.86 -28.63
CA GLU A 8 -5.15 -48.41 -29.99
C GLU A 8 -4.62 -47.01 -30.30
N ALA A 9 -4.80 -46.06 -29.38
CA ALA A 9 -4.30 -44.69 -29.52
C ALA A 9 -2.75 -44.62 -29.56
N LEU A 10 -2.06 -45.51 -28.83
CA LEU A 10 -0.60 -45.63 -28.88
C LEU A 10 -0.10 -46.37 -30.13
N LYS A 11 -0.92 -47.23 -30.74
CA LYS A 11 -0.60 -47.85 -32.03
C LYS A 11 -0.75 -46.83 -33.17
N SER A 12 -1.78 -45.98 -33.13
CA SER A 12 -2.04 -44.99 -34.18
C SER A 12 -1.06 -43.80 -34.19
N THR A 13 -0.26 -43.60 -33.15
CA THR A 13 0.85 -42.61 -33.17
C THR A 13 2.05 -43.05 -34.00
N THR A 14 2.17 -44.34 -34.36
CA THR A 14 3.25 -44.84 -35.22
C THR A 14 2.98 -44.67 -36.72
N ILE A 15 1.75 -44.27 -37.09
CA ILE A 15 1.33 -44.06 -38.49
C ILE A 15 1.01 -42.57 -38.71
N PRO A 16 1.57 -41.90 -39.75
CA PRO A 16 1.41 -40.45 -39.95
C PRO A 16 -0.03 -39.94 -40.01
N GLU A 17 -0.96 -40.73 -40.57
CA GLU A 17 -2.37 -40.38 -40.74
C GLU A 17 -3.21 -40.54 -39.45
N GLY A 18 -2.74 -41.32 -38.46
CA GLY A 18 -3.43 -41.59 -37.19
C GLY A 18 -3.01 -40.68 -36.04
N GLN A 19 -1.93 -39.92 -36.20
CA GLN A 19 -1.35 -39.07 -35.15
C GLN A 19 -2.26 -37.92 -34.70
N SER A 20 -3.07 -37.34 -35.60
CA SER A 20 -3.98 -36.25 -35.22
C SER A 20 -5.10 -36.73 -34.30
N GLY A 21 -5.70 -37.89 -34.61
CA GLY A 21 -6.77 -38.50 -33.80
C GLY A 21 -6.27 -38.98 -32.44
N ALA A 22 -5.07 -39.57 -32.38
CA ALA A 22 -4.44 -39.95 -31.12
C ALA A 22 -4.11 -38.72 -30.25
N SER A 23 -3.63 -37.62 -30.86
CA SER A 23 -3.36 -36.37 -30.14
C SER A 23 -4.62 -35.71 -29.58
N GLU A 24 -5.73 -35.75 -30.34
CA GLU A 24 -7.01 -35.18 -29.91
C GLU A 24 -7.64 -36.00 -28.77
N TYR A 25 -7.53 -37.33 -28.84
CA TYR A 25 -7.94 -38.22 -27.75
C TYR A 25 -7.12 -37.98 -26.48
N LEU A 26 -5.79 -37.90 -26.59
CA LEU A 26 -4.92 -37.60 -25.45
C LEU A 26 -5.21 -36.23 -24.85
N LYS A 27 -5.47 -35.20 -25.66
CA LYS A 27 -5.94 -33.88 -25.16
C LYS A 27 -7.27 -33.98 -24.43
N THR A 28 -8.20 -34.79 -24.92
CA THR A 28 -9.51 -34.99 -24.28
C THR A 28 -9.38 -35.68 -22.92
N VAL A 29 -8.54 -36.73 -22.85
CA VAL A 29 -8.21 -37.41 -21.59
C VAL A 29 -7.48 -36.46 -20.63
N LEU A 30 -6.54 -35.65 -21.13
CA LEU A 30 -5.83 -34.66 -20.32
C LEU A 30 -6.80 -33.60 -19.77
N ASN A 31 -7.70 -33.08 -20.61
CA ASN A 31 -8.74 -32.13 -20.19
C ASN A 31 -9.71 -32.76 -19.18
N PHE A 32 -10.07 -34.03 -19.33
CA PHE A 32 -10.92 -34.75 -18.39
C PHE A 32 -10.22 -34.99 -17.04
N LEU A 33 -8.94 -35.35 -17.06
CA LEU A 33 -8.12 -35.48 -15.85
C LEU A 33 -7.93 -34.14 -15.16
N VAL A 34 -7.68 -33.06 -15.92
CA VAL A 34 -7.63 -31.69 -15.40
C VAL A 34 -8.98 -31.30 -14.79
N PHE A 35 -10.10 -31.63 -15.43
CA PHE A 35 -11.44 -31.40 -14.90
C PHE A 35 -11.70 -32.18 -13.61
N LEU A 36 -11.32 -33.46 -13.55
CA LEU A 36 -11.41 -34.27 -12.33
C LEU A 36 -10.53 -33.71 -11.21
N LEU A 37 -9.33 -33.23 -11.52
CA LEU A 37 -8.45 -32.56 -10.55
C LEU A 37 -9.07 -31.26 -10.04
N ILE A 38 -9.73 -30.48 -10.90
CA ILE A 38 -10.46 -29.27 -10.50
C ILE A 38 -11.64 -29.63 -9.59
N LEU A 39 -12.41 -30.67 -9.92
CA LEU A 39 -13.51 -31.14 -9.08
C LEU A 39 -13.02 -31.67 -7.74
N PHE A 40 -11.92 -32.43 -7.72
CA PHE A 40 -11.31 -32.92 -6.50
C PHE A 40 -10.75 -31.77 -5.65
N TYR A 41 -10.09 -30.80 -6.27
CA TYR A 41 -9.62 -29.58 -5.63
C TYR A 41 -10.78 -28.84 -4.96
N PHE A 42 -11.90 -28.66 -5.68
CA PHE A 42 -13.08 -27.98 -5.16
C PHE A 42 -13.72 -28.78 -4.02
N TYR A 43 -13.79 -30.10 -4.14
CA TYR A 43 -14.30 -30.98 -3.09
C TYR A 43 -13.47 -30.85 -1.81
N VAL A 44 -12.14 -30.96 -1.90
CA VAL A 44 -11.24 -30.84 -0.75
C VAL A 44 -11.29 -29.44 -0.14
N ALA A 45 -11.29 -28.40 -0.97
CA ALA A 45 -11.46 -27.02 -0.51
C ALA A 45 -12.78 -26.81 0.26
N SER A 46 -13.83 -27.53 -0.14
CA SER A 46 -15.16 -27.43 0.46
C SER A 46 -15.35 -28.19 1.78
N LEU A 47 -14.35 -28.98 2.20
CA LEU A 47 -14.42 -29.73 3.46
C LEU A 47 -14.35 -28.77 4.65
N ILE A 48 -15.32 -28.89 5.55
CA ILE A 48 -15.35 -28.13 6.82
C ILE A 48 -14.08 -28.45 7.61
N GLY A 49 -13.41 -27.42 8.13
CA GLY A 49 -12.18 -27.57 8.89
C GLY A 49 -10.90 -27.68 8.05
N PHE A 50 -10.98 -27.89 6.73
CA PHE A 50 -9.79 -27.86 5.87
C PHE A 50 -9.07 -26.51 5.89
N PRO A 51 -9.76 -25.35 5.86
CA PRO A 51 -9.09 -24.06 6.05
C PRO A 51 -8.41 -23.90 7.42
N GLN A 52 -8.94 -24.53 8.46
CA GLN A 52 -8.36 -24.52 9.80
C GLN A 52 -7.06 -25.31 9.82
N ALA A 53 -7.05 -26.50 9.19
CA ALA A 53 -5.86 -27.32 9.02
C ALA A 53 -4.77 -26.59 8.21
N LEU A 54 -5.14 -25.89 7.14
CA LEU A 54 -4.20 -25.04 6.38
C LEU A 54 -3.59 -23.95 7.25
N LEU A 55 -4.39 -23.29 8.10
CA LEU A 55 -3.87 -22.26 9.00
C LEU A 55 -2.93 -22.85 10.07
N GLN A 56 -3.18 -24.07 10.54
CA GLN A 56 -2.27 -24.79 11.44
C GLN A 56 -0.95 -25.12 10.76
N ILE A 57 -0.98 -25.62 9.51
CA ILE A 57 0.22 -25.86 8.69
C ILE A 57 1.05 -24.59 8.51
N ILE A 58 0.38 -23.44 8.26
CA ILE A 58 1.07 -22.15 8.08
C ILE A 58 1.77 -21.72 9.39
N LYS A 59 1.15 -21.99 10.54
CA LYS A 59 1.68 -21.66 11.87
C LYS A 59 2.80 -22.58 12.33
N ASP A 60 2.81 -23.84 11.89
CA ASP A 60 3.77 -24.82 12.34
C ASP A 60 5.20 -24.46 11.88
N GLU A 61 6.05 -24.11 12.84
CA GLU A 61 7.44 -23.74 12.59
C GLU A 61 8.36 -24.94 12.28
N HIS A 62 7.91 -26.16 12.57
CA HIS A 62 8.66 -27.38 12.31
C HIS A 62 8.54 -27.85 10.85
N LEU A 63 7.55 -27.35 10.11
CA LEU A 63 7.38 -27.67 8.69
C LEU A 63 8.31 -26.84 7.79
N ASP A 64 8.66 -27.43 6.65
CA ASP A 64 9.50 -26.77 5.65
C ASP A 64 8.88 -25.45 5.17
N ARG A 65 9.74 -24.45 4.95
CA ARG A 65 9.32 -23.09 4.57
C ARG A 65 8.56 -23.07 3.26
N ALA A 66 8.93 -23.91 2.28
CA ALA A 66 8.23 -23.98 1.00
C ALA A 66 6.82 -24.57 1.15
N VAL A 67 6.65 -25.55 2.03
CA VAL A 67 5.33 -26.14 2.34
C VAL A 67 4.40 -25.09 2.96
N ARG A 68 4.90 -24.36 3.97
CA ARG A 68 4.13 -23.27 4.62
C ARG A 68 3.77 -22.16 3.64
N GLN A 69 4.69 -21.81 2.75
CA GLN A 69 4.46 -20.80 1.71
C GLN A 69 3.42 -21.27 0.67
N ALA A 70 3.48 -22.52 0.23
CA ALA A 70 2.48 -23.09 -0.67
C ALA A 70 1.09 -23.11 0.00
N ALA A 71 1.01 -23.50 1.27
CA ALA A 71 -0.23 -23.52 2.05
C ALA A 71 -0.87 -22.13 2.16
N VAL A 72 -0.10 -21.08 2.47
CA VAL A 72 -0.65 -19.72 2.57
C VAL A 72 -1.08 -19.15 1.20
N ILE A 73 -0.35 -19.47 0.13
CA ILE A 73 -0.73 -19.05 -1.23
C ILE A 73 -2.05 -19.69 -1.64
N TYR A 74 -2.18 -20.99 -1.39
CA TYR A 74 -3.38 -21.76 -1.64
C TYR A 74 -4.57 -21.22 -0.84
N MET A 75 -4.40 -21.06 0.48
CA MET A 75 -5.42 -20.51 1.37
C MET A 75 -5.86 -19.11 0.94
N LYS A 76 -4.92 -18.25 0.53
CA LYS A 76 -5.21 -16.89 0.02
C LYS A 76 -6.05 -16.93 -1.25
N ASN A 77 -5.77 -17.83 -2.19
CA ASN A 77 -6.53 -17.95 -3.44
C ASN A 77 -7.98 -18.38 -3.16
N ILE A 78 -8.18 -19.43 -2.34
CA ILE A 78 -9.52 -19.89 -1.97
C ILE A 78 -10.29 -18.81 -1.21
N LEU A 79 -9.64 -18.13 -0.26
CA LEU A 79 -10.26 -17.04 0.49
C LEU A 79 -10.71 -15.90 -0.45
N TYR A 80 -9.93 -15.57 -1.47
CA TYR A 80 -10.29 -14.52 -2.42
C TYR A 80 -11.55 -14.87 -3.22
N GLU A 81 -11.69 -16.15 -3.61
CA GLU A 81 -12.80 -16.62 -4.45
C GLU A 81 -14.07 -16.92 -3.66
N HIS A 82 -13.95 -17.43 -2.43
CA HIS A 82 -15.07 -18.06 -1.72
C HIS A 82 -15.45 -17.39 -0.39
N TRP A 83 -14.78 -16.31 0.04
CA TRP A 83 -15.10 -15.66 1.33
C TRP A 83 -16.47 -14.95 1.34
N SER A 84 -16.84 -14.32 0.23
CA SER A 84 -18.15 -13.68 0.05
C SER A 84 -18.52 -13.73 -1.43
N VAL A 85 -19.51 -14.57 -1.76
CA VAL A 85 -19.98 -14.74 -3.14
C VAL A 85 -21.14 -13.77 -3.39
N GLU A 86 -21.03 -12.92 -4.41
CA GLU A 86 -22.13 -12.05 -4.85
C GLU A 86 -23.24 -12.91 -5.47
N LYS A 87 -24.43 -12.88 -4.86
CA LYS A 87 -25.59 -13.73 -5.22
C LYS A 87 -26.16 -13.47 -6.63
N ASP A 88 -25.72 -12.40 -7.30
CA ASP A 88 -26.26 -11.97 -8.60
C ASP A 88 -25.62 -12.69 -9.81
N LYS A 89 -24.52 -13.45 -9.61
CA LYS A 89 -24.00 -14.34 -10.65
C LYS A 89 -24.65 -15.72 -10.51
N ALA A 90 -25.62 -16.00 -11.38
CA ALA A 90 -26.28 -17.30 -11.49
C ALA A 90 -25.24 -18.43 -11.61
N GLY A 91 -25.01 -19.14 -10.51
CA GLY A 91 -23.98 -20.17 -10.37
C GLY A 91 -23.09 -20.01 -9.15
N SER A 92 -23.64 -19.57 -8.01
CA SER A 92 -22.86 -19.36 -6.78
C SER A 92 -22.09 -20.63 -6.43
N GLN A 93 -20.78 -20.55 -6.70
CA GLN A 93 -19.71 -21.40 -6.25
C GLN A 93 -19.74 -21.42 -4.72
N TRP A 94 -19.27 -22.51 -4.13
CA TRP A 94 -19.20 -22.75 -2.68
C TRP A 94 -18.70 -21.52 -1.89
N GLU A 95 -19.25 -21.32 -0.69
CA GLU A 95 -18.85 -20.26 0.25
C GLU A 95 -18.31 -20.91 1.53
N PHE A 96 -17.35 -20.27 2.19
CA PHE A 96 -16.84 -20.76 3.49
C PHE A 96 -17.95 -20.93 4.53
N SER A 97 -17.83 -21.97 5.35
CA SER A 97 -18.68 -22.15 6.52
C SER A 97 -18.48 -21.00 7.53
N GLU A 98 -19.53 -20.63 8.26
CA GLU A 98 -19.42 -19.59 9.30
C GLU A 98 -18.44 -19.97 10.41
N GLN A 99 -18.32 -21.28 10.71
CA GLN A 99 -17.34 -21.79 11.67
C GLN A 99 -15.90 -21.53 11.20
N ASP A 100 -15.59 -21.82 9.93
CA ASP A 100 -14.25 -21.58 9.38
C ASP A 100 -13.94 -20.08 9.28
N LYS A 101 -14.93 -19.26 8.90
CA LYS A 101 -14.77 -17.80 8.88
C LYS A 101 -14.43 -17.26 10.28
N LEU A 102 -15.14 -17.70 11.31
CA LEU A 102 -14.87 -17.30 12.70
C LEU A 102 -13.48 -17.75 13.16
N PHE A 103 -13.10 -19.00 12.88
CA PHE A 103 -11.77 -19.51 13.24
C PHE A 103 -10.66 -18.70 12.57
N ILE A 104 -10.79 -18.38 11.29
CA ILE A 104 -9.82 -17.57 10.55
C ILE A 104 -9.73 -16.17 11.16
N LYS A 105 -10.86 -15.50 11.44
CA LYS A 105 -10.89 -14.18 12.08
C LYS A 105 -10.17 -14.15 13.42
N GLN A 106 -10.40 -15.15 14.27
CA GLN A 106 -9.78 -15.24 15.60
C GLN A 106 -8.25 -15.42 15.57
N HIS A 107 -7.73 -16.03 14.50
CA HIS A 107 -6.32 -16.43 14.46
C HIS A 107 -5.46 -15.61 13.50
N ILE A 108 -6.04 -14.95 12.50
CA ILE A 108 -5.28 -14.29 11.43
C ILE A 108 -4.39 -13.16 11.94
N ILE A 109 -4.86 -12.36 12.91
CA ILE A 109 -4.10 -11.24 13.49
C ILE A 109 -2.84 -11.77 14.17
N GLN A 110 -2.98 -12.74 15.07
CA GLN A 110 -1.85 -13.34 15.78
C GLN A 110 -0.88 -14.03 14.81
N THR A 111 -1.39 -14.67 13.76
CA THR A 111 -0.56 -15.32 12.73
C THR A 111 0.30 -14.31 11.98
N ILE A 112 -0.24 -13.11 11.69
CA ILE A 112 0.52 -12.04 11.02
C ILE A 112 1.68 -11.53 11.90
N ILE A 113 1.49 -11.50 13.22
CA ILE A 113 2.51 -11.02 14.17
C ILE A 113 3.72 -11.96 14.20
N ILE A 114 3.48 -13.28 14.23
CA ILE A 114 4.54 -14.29 14.41
C ILE A 114 5.16 -14.79 13.09
N ALA A 115 4.46 -14.65 11.97
CA ALA A 115 4.89 -15.26 10.71
C ALA A 115 6.17 -14.61 10.12
N PRO A 116 6.97 -15.34 9.33
CA PRO A 116 8.08 -14.76 8.59
C PRO A 116 7.60 -13.93 7.37
N GLU A 117 8.43 -13.01 6.89
CA GLU A 117 8.09 -12.02 5.85
C GLU A 117 7.45 -12.60 4.56
N PRO A 118 7.91 -13.74 3.99
CA PRO A 118 7.27 -14.33 2.80
C PRO A 118 5.81 -14.75 3.04
N ILE A 119 5.49 -15.17 4.25
CA ILE A 119 4.14 -15.61 4.64
C ILE A 119 3.28 -14.39 5.02
N ILE A 120 3.85 -13.41 5.74
CA ILE A 120 3.17 -12.17 6.16
C ILE A 120 2.50 -11.48 4.97
N ILE A 121 3.17 -11.40 3.81
CA ILE A 121 2.63 -10.70 2.64
C ILE A 121 1.30 -11.32 2.19
N HIS A 122 1.21 -12.66 2.17
CA HIS A 122 0.00 -13.38 1.79
C HIS A 122 -1.11 -13.26 2.86
N LEU A 123 -0.76 -13.38 4.15
CA LEU A 123 -1.70 -13.18 5.25
C LEU A 123 -2.25 -11.74 5.27
N CYS A 124 -1.42 -10.75 4.95
CA CYS A 124 -1.83 -9.36 4.80
C CYS A 124 -2.84 -9.17 3.64
N THR A 125 -2.69 -9.92 2.54
CA THR A 125 -3.69 -9.91 1.45
C THR A 125 -4.99 -10.60 1.87
N MET A 126 -4.89 -11.70 2.64
CA MET A 126 -6.06 -12.40 3.18
C MET A 126 -6.88 -11.51 4.10
N ILE A 127 -6.26 -10.93 5.14
CA ILE A 127 -6.97 -10.05 6.08
C ILE A 127 -7.54 -8.82 5.39
N GLN A 128 -6.85 -8.29 4.36
CA GLN A 128 -7.39 -7.19 3.55
C GLN A 128 -8.69 -7.60 2.84
N ASN A 129 -8.76 -8.82 2.30
CA ASN A 129 -9.99 -9.32 1.67
C ASN A 129 -11.10 -9.52 2.71
N ILE A 130 -10.79 -10.12 3.86
CA ILE A 130 -11.76 -10.29 4.96
C ILE A 130 -12.33 -8.93 5.38
N MET A 131 -11.46 -7.97 5.69
CA MET A 131 -11.88 -6.62 6.09
C MET A 131 -12.72 -5.93 5.02
N ARG A 132 -12.45 -6.13 3.72
CA ARG A 132 -13.25 -5.52 2.65
C ARG A 132 -14.72 -5.94 2.69
N HIS A 133 -15.01 -7.18 3.09
CA HIS A 133 -16.35 -7.73 3.09
C HIS A 133 -17.03 -7.67 4.46
N ASP A 134 -16.24 -7.72 5.55
CA ASP A 134 -16.78 -7.93 6.88
C ASP A 134 -16.59 -6.73 7.84
N PHE A 135 -15.73 -5.76 7.53
CA PHE A 135 -15.53 -4.59 8.38
C PHE A 135 -16.54 -3.47 8.03
N PRO A 136 -17.18 -2.83 9.02
CA PRO A 136 -17.14 -3.12 10.46
C PRO A 136 -18.20 -4.13 10.93
N ASP A 137 -19.31 -4.28 10.19
CA ASP A 137 -20.56 -4.82 10.72
C ASP A 137 -20.50 -6.32 11.06
N LYS A 138 -19.75 -7.12 10.29
CA LYS A 138 -19.61 -8.57 10.47
C LYS A 138 -18.34 -8.97 11.23
N TRP A 139 -17.55 -7.99 11.68
CA TRP A 139 -16.37 -8.22 12.50
C TRP A 139 -16.15 -7.07 13.50
N PRO A 140 -17.08 -6.87 14.45
CA PRO A 140 -17.01 -5.75 15.39
C PRO A 140 -15.82 -5.85 16.37
N SER A 141 -15.40 -7.07 16.72
CA SER A 141 -14.28 -7.32 17.62
C SER A 141 -12.93 -6.90 17.04
N PHE A 142 -12.81 -6.78 15.71
CA PHE A 142 -11.57 -6.44 15.02
C PHE A 142 -10.90 -5.18 15.58
N THR A 143 -11.68 -4.13 15.82
CA THR A 143 -11.13 -2.88 16.36
C THR A 143 -10.60 -3.07 17.78
N LEU A 144 -11.34 -3.80 18.63
CA LEU A 144 -10.95 -4.12 20.01
C LEU A 144 -9.69 -4.97 20.10
N GLU A 145 -9.50 -5.87 19.13
CA GLU A 145 -8.30 -6.71 19.01
C GLU A 145 -7.08 -5.90 18.55
N LEU A 146 -7.27 -4.91 17.67
CA LEU A 146 -6.16 -4.14 17.10
C LEU A 146 -5.65 -3.01 18.03
N TYR A 147 -6.53 -2.40 18.84
CA TYR A 147 -6.15 -1.34 19.80
C TYR A 147 -4.96 -1.68 20.69
N PRO A 148 -4.96 -2.78 21.47
CA PRO A 148 -3.86 -3.09 22.38
C PRO A 148 -2.54 -3.34 21.65
N LEU A 149 -2.59 -3.85 20.42
CA LEU A 149 -1.39 -4.14 19.62
C LEU A 149 -0.70 -2.86 19.14
N VAL A 150 -1.46 -1.80 18.82
CA VAL A 150 -0.88 -0.49 18.44
C VAL A 150 -0.20 0.19 19.62
N SER A 151 -0.71 -0.02 20.83
CA SER A 151 -0.13 0.53 22.06
C SER A 151 0.95 -0.37 22.68
N SER A 152 1.20 -1.55 22.11
CA SER A 152 2.16 -2.50 22.68
C SER A 152 3.60 -2.02 22.58
N ASP A 153 4.38 -2.32 23.62
CA ASP A 153 5.82 -2.09 23.66
C ASP A 153 6.62 -3.11 22.86
N LYS A 154 6.01 -4.25 22.48
CA LYS A 154 6.68 -5.24 21.65
C LYS A 154 6.68 -4.80 20.19
N SER A 155 7.89 -4.74 19.60
CA SER A 155 8.08 -4.31 18.22
C SER A 155 7.33 -5.19 17.21
N GLU A 156 7.20 -6.49 17.47
CA GLU A 156 6.50 -7.44 16.59
C GLU A 156 4.98 -7.18 16.57
N GLU A 157 4.39 -6.98 17.75
CA GLU A 157 2.96 -6.67 17.89
C GLU A 157 2.63 -5.32 17.23
N LEU A 158 3.45 -4.30 17.47
CA LEU A 158 3.31 -3.00 16.81
C LEU A 158 3.46 -3.11 15.29
N ASN A 159 4.47 -3.84 14.79
CA ASN A 159 4.66 -4.03 13.36
C ASN A 159 3.45 -4.73 12.70
N GLY A 160 2.98 -5.83 13.30
CA GLY A 160 1.79 -6.54 12.84
C GLY A 160 0.56 -5.63 12.81
N ALA A 161 0.35 -4.83 13.86
CA ALA A 161 -0.74 -3.88 13.93
C ALA A 161 -0.67 -2.81 12.82
N LEU A 162 0.51 -2.23 12.60
CA LEU A 162 0.73 -1.23 11.54
C LEU A 162 0.51 -1.83 10.14
N LEU A 163 0.93 -3.07 9.90
CA LEU A 163 0.69 -3.75 8.63
C LEU A 163 -0.81 -3.93 8.35
N ILE A 164 -1.55 -4.39 9.35
CA ILE A 164 -3.01 -4.59 9.27
C ILE A 164 -3.71 -3.24 9.08
N LEU A 165 -3.35 -2.23 9.86
CA LEU A 165 -3.91 -0.88 9.76
C LEU A 165 -3.67 -0.25 8.38
N HIS A 166 -2.47 -0.43 7.84
CA HIS A 166 -2.17 0.02 6.49
C HIS A 166 -3.06 -0.66 5.45
N ARG A 167 -3.30 -1.97 5.58
CA ARG A 167 -4.25 -2.69 4.70
C ARG A 167 -5.67 -2.14 4.83
N LEU A 168 -6.12 -1.84 6.04
CA LEU A 168 -7.41 -1.19 6.28
C LEU A 168 -7.49 0.15 5.55
N CYS A 169 -6.53 1.05 5.72
CA CYS A 169 -6.49 2.35 5.03
C CYS A 169 -6.48 2.18 3.49
N LYS A 170 -5.74 1.21 2.95
CA LYS A 170 -5.69 0.92 1.50
C LYS A 170 -7.04 0.48 0.93
N ILE A 171 -7.88 -0.24 1.70
CA ILE A 171 -9.22 -0.63 1.25
C ILE A 171 -10.03 0.64 0.96
N PHE A 172 -10.09 1.57 1.91
CA PHE A 172 -10.84 2.81 1.77
C PHE A 172 -10.23 3.76 0.74
N GLU A 173 -8.90 3.75 0.57
CA GLU A 173 -8.23 4.44 -0.53
C GLU A 173 -8.75 3.94 -1.89
N SER A 174 -8.81 2.62 -2.09
CA SER A 174 -9.26 2.02 -3.35
C SER A 174 -10.73 2.32 -3.68
N LEU A 175 -11.58 2.43 -2.66
CA LEU A 175 -13.00 2.82 -2.84
C LEU A 175 -13.13 4.25 -3.41
N VAL A 176 -12.20 5.14 -3.08
CA VAL A 176 -12.17 6.52 -3.59
C VAL A 176 -11.49 6.59 -4.98
N GLY A 177 -10.41 5.82 -5.18
CA GLY A 177 -9.61 5.80 -6.41
C GLY A 177 -10.26 5.10 -7.62
N CYS A 178 -11.22 4.18 -7.40
CA CYS A 178 -11.79 3.28 -8.42
C CYS A 178 -12.57 3.92 -9.58
N ARG A 179 -12.48 5.24 -9.86
CA ARG A 179 -13.07 5.78 -11.10
C ARG A 179 -12.54 7.14 -11.59
N ALA A 180 -11.25 7.44 -11.43
CA ALA A 180 -10.65 8.60 -12.13
C ALA A 180 -10.29 8.31 -13.61
N GLN A 181 -10.40 7.06 -14.10
CA GLN A 181 -9.90 6.67 -15.43
C GLN A 181 -10.85 5.91 -16.36
N ARG A 182 -12.12 5.67 -16.01
CA ARG A 182 -13.04 4.97 -16.93
C ARG A 182 -14.51 5.39 -16.73
N THR A 183 -14.93 6.40 -17.50
CA THR A 183 -16.30 6.55 -18.03
C THR A 183 -16.29 7.59 -19.17
N GLN A 184 -16.03 7.14 -20.38
CA GLN A 184 -16.65 7.71 -21.59
C GLN A 184 -17.78 6.75 -21.98
N THR A 185 -18.98 6.98 -21.46
CA THR A 185 -20.26 6.53 -22.07
C THR A 185 -21.42 7.26 -21.38
N TRP A 186 -22.25 7.86 -22.22
CA TRP A 186 -23.44 8.71 -21.99
C TRP A 186 -24.60 7.92 -21.32
N ALA A 187 -25.66 8.43 -20.70
CA ALA A 187 -26.27 9.75 -20.53
C ALA A 187 -27.13 9.72 -19.24
N ILE A 188 -26.64 10.31 -18.13
CA ILE A 188 -27.43 10.57 -16.91
C ILE A 188 -27.02 11.96 -16.40
N PRO A 189 -27.94 12.83 -15.97
CA PRO A 189 -27.59 14.17 -15.47
C PRO A 189 -26.53 14.11 -14.35
N ARG A 190 -25.38 14.75 -14.59
CA ARG A 190 -24.19 14.75 -13.70
C ARG A 190 -24.52 15.14 -12.25
N SER A 191 -25.51 16.00 -12.02
CA SER A 191 -25.80 16.56 -10.69
C SER A 191 -26.44 15.58 -9.70
N VAL A 192 -27.21 14.60 -10.18
CA VAL A 192 -27.96 13.65 -9.32
C VAL A 192 -27.20 12.34 -9.09
N PHE A 193 -26.38 11.91 -10.05
CA PHE A 193 -25.60 10.68 -9.94
C PHE A 193 -24.32 10.83 -9.11
N ILE A 194 -23.76 12.05 -9.06
CA ILE A 194 -22.57 12.38 -8.24
C ILE A 194 -22.94 12.48 -6.76
N SER A 195 -24.11 13.04 -6.43
CA SER A 195 -24.57 13.24 -5.06
C SER A 195 -24.90 11.91 -4.36
N SER A 196 -25.61 10.98 -5.00
CA SER A 196 -25.94 9.67 -4.39
C SER A 196 -24.71 8.76 -4.21
N LYS A 197 -23.77 8.73 -5.16
CA LYS A 197 -22.52 7.94 -5.06
C LYS A 197 -21.50 8.55 -4.10
N ARG A 198 -21.42 9.88 -4.00
CA ARG A 198 -20.58 10.56 -3.00
C ARG A 198 -21.13 10.35 -1.58
N TYR A 199 -22.45 10.29 -1.42
CA TYR A 199 -23.11 9.96 -0.14
C TYR A 199 -22.87 8.51 0.30
N LYS A 200 -22.96 7.53 -0.63
CA LYS A 200 -22.66 6.12 -0.34
C LYS A 200 -21.19 5.91 0.06
N ARG A 201 -20.25 6.57 -0.63
CA ARG A 201 -18.79 6.55 -0.32
C ARG A 201 -18.43 7.20 1.01
N GLN A 202 -19.12 8.27 1.40
CA GLN A 202 -18.88 8.93 2.68
C GLN A 202 -19.36 8.04 3.84
N LYS A 203 -20.53 7.41 3.70
CA LYS A 203 -21.09 6.49 4.70
C LYS A 203 -20.22 5.24 4.89
N GLU A 204 -19.70 4.68 3.80
CA GLU A 204 -18.77 3.53 3.86
C GLU A 204 -17.45 3.89 4.57
N ARG A 205 -17.00 5.15 4.53
CA ARG A 205 -15.76 5.60 5.19
C ARG A 205 -15.93 5.94 6.68
N THR A 206 -17.15 6.16 7.15
CA THR A 206 -17.42 6.56 8.55
C THR A 206 -16.78 5.61 9.57
N PRO A 207 -16.88 4.27 9.44
CA PRO A 207 -16.28 3.35 10.40
C PRO A 207 -14.75 3.44 10.45
N LEU A 208 -14.09 3.69 9.31
CA LEU A 208 -12.65 3.95 9.29
C LEU A 208 -12.34 5.26 10.02
N VAL A 209 -13.10 6.31 9.75
CA VAL A 209 -12.89 7.65 10.31
C VAL A 209 -13.02 7.60 11.84
N GLU A 210 -14.03 6.91 12.37
CA GLU A 210 -14.22 6.70 13.80
C GLU A 210 -13.09 5.89 14.44
N PHE A 211 -12.63 4.84 13.76
CA PHE A 211 -11.50 4.04 14.23
C PHE A 211 -10.19 4.85 14.22
N MET A 212 -9.90 5.54 13.11
CA MET A 212 -8.71 6.37 12.95
C MET A 212 -8.69 7.55 13.91
N PHE A 213 -9.85 8.10 14.29
CA PHE A 213 -9.93 9.16 15.31
C PHE A 213 -9.29 8.74 16.63
N LYS A 214 -9.50 7.49 17.05
CA LYS A 214 -8.94 6.94 18.30
C LYS A 214 -7.48 6.49 18.15
N ILE A 215 -7.12 5.94 16.98
CA ILE A 215 -5.79 5.37 16.73
C ILE A 215 -4.74 6.43 16.37
N LEU A 216 -5.09 7.49 15.63
CA LEU A 216 -4.11 8.48 15.14
C LEU A 216 -3.29 9.13 16.26
N PRO A 217 -3.87 9.57 17.40
CA PRO A 217 -3.09 10.14 18.50
C PRO A 217 -2.06 9.16 19.06
N ILE A 218 -2.46 7.89 19.24
CA ILE A 218 -1.58 6.83 19.74
C ILE A 218 -0.41 6.61 18.77
N ILE A 219 -0.70 6.52 17.46
CA ILE A 219 0.34 6.35 16.44
C ILE A 219 1.27 7.56 16.42
N ARG A 220 0.76 8.78 16.60
CA ARG A 220 1.60 9.98 16.65
C ARG A 220 2.58 9.92 17.82
N GLU A 221 2.10 9.55 19.00
CA GLU A 221 2.94 9.43 20.19
C GLU A 221 4.03 8.37 19.98
N ARG A 222 3.66 7.17 19.51
CA ARG A 222 4.62 6.12 19.13
C ARG A 222 5.58 6.58 18.04
N PHE A 223 5.13 7.38 17.09
CA PHE A 223 5.99 7.90 16.02
C PHE A 223 7.04 8.86 16.57
N SER A 224 6.67 9.73 17.51
CA SER A 224 7.60 10.63 18.20
C SER A 224 8.72 9.85 18.90
N THR A 225 8.37 8.81 19.67
CA THR A 225 9.37 7.98 20.38
C THR A 225 10.24 7.16 19.42
N LEU A 226 9.69 6.73 18.29
CA LEU A 226 10.45 6.01 17.27
C LEU A 226 11.47 6.93 16.58
N ILE A 227 11.16 8.20 16.35
CA ILE A 227 12.07 9.15 15.68
C ILE A 227 13.36 9.36 16.47
N GLU A 228 13.31 9.33 17.81
CA GLU A 228 14.48 9.44 18.68
C GLU A 228 15.42 8.23 18.57
N ASN A 229 14.87 7.05 18.24
CA ASN A 229 15.63 5.82 18.10
C ASN A 229 16.30 5.70 16.72
N HIS A 230 17.60 5.38 16.71
CA HIS A 230 18.43 5.31 15.49
C HIS A 230 18.59 3.90 14.90
N SER A 231 17.75 2.94 15.30
CA SER A 231 17.83 1.57 14.77
C SER A 231 17.11 1.42 13.42
N SER A 232 17.62 0.52 12.58
CA SER A 232 16.97 0.14 11.30
C SER A 232 15.56 -0.41 11.50
N SER A 233 15.31 -1.14 12.60
CA SER A 233 13.97 -1.62 12.99
C SER A 233 13.01 -0.49 13.32
N SER A 234 13.45 0.53 14.05
CA SER A 234 12.65 1.74 14.29
C SER A 234 12.31 2.45 12.98
N CYS A 235 13.28 2.59 12.08
CA CYS A 235 13.08 3.22 10.78
C CYS A 235 12.06 2.46 9.91
N LEU A 236 12.02 1.11 9.99
CA LEU A 236 11.00 0.30 9.33
C LEU A 236 9.59 0.61 9.84
N LEU A 237 9.40 0.76 11.15
CA LEU A 237 8.12 1.14 11.76
C LEU A 237 7.71 2.56 11.36
N GLN A 238 8.64 3.52 11.41
CA GLN A 238 8.42 4.90 10.93
C GLN A 238 7.92 4.91 9.48
N LYS A 239 8.54 4.11 8.60
CA LYS A 239 8.11 3.97 7.20
C LYS A 239 6.66 3.48 7.10
N GLN A 240 6.25 2.52 7.93
CA GLN A 240 4.87 2.01 7.90
C GLN A 240 3.88 3.09 8.38
N ILE A 241 4.21 3.81 9.46
CA ILE A 241 3.38 4.92 9.97
C ILE A 241 3.17 5.99 8.90
N LEU A 242 4.23 6.40 8.20
CA LEU A 242 4.15 7.34 7.10
C LEU A 242 3.21 6.84 5.97
N LYS A 243 3.29 5.55 5.62
CA LYS A 243 2.42 4.96 4.59
C LYS A 243 0.95 4.91 5.01
N ILE A 244 0.68 4.61 6.28
CA ILE A 244 -0.68 4.64 6.85
C ILE A 244 -1.23 6.06 6.76
N PHE A 245 -0.47 7.05 7.25
CA PHE A 245 -0.87 8.45 7.22
C PHE A 245 -1.14 8.92 5.79
N TYR A 246 -0.22 8.64 4.85
CA TYR A 246 -0.40 8.97 3.44
C TYR A 246 -1.68 8.34 2.86
N SER A 247 -1.88 7.05 3.06
CA SER A 247 -3.06 6.33 2.55
C SER A 247 -4.37 6.90 3.14
N PHE A 248 -4.31 7.40 4.37
CA PHE A 248 -5.45 8.06 5.02
C PHE A 248 -5.75 9.43 4.39
N VAL A 249 -4.75 10.26 4.12
CA VAL A 249 -4.94 11.66 3.68
C VAL A 249 -4.92 11.87 2.16
N GLN A 250 -4.43 10.91 1.36
CA GLN A 250 -4.16 11.10 -0.07
C GLN A 250 -5.36 11.61 -0.88
N PHE A 251 -6.56 11.13 -0.60
CA PHE A 251 -7.75 11.47 -1.39
C PHE A 251 -8.76 12.36 -0.66
N SER A 252 -8.77 12.36 0.67
CA SER A 252 -9.65 13.20 1.48
C SER A 252 -9.00 13.48 2.83
N LEU A 253 -8.95 14.75 3.21
CA LEU A 253 -8.61 15.18 4.57
C LEU A 253 -9.92 15.35 5.36
N ASN A 254 -10.07 14.69 6.50
CA ASN A 254 -11.17 14.99 7.42
C ASN A 254 -10.69 16.03 8.43
N THR A 255 -11.11 17.28 8.25
CA THR A 255 -10.70 18.43 9.10
C THR A 255 -11.23 18.36 10.53
N GLN A 256 -12.21 17.51 10.82
CA GLN A 256 -12.68 17.27 12.18
C GLN A 256 -11.67 16.44 12.99
N ILE A 257 -10.99 15.50 12.33
CA ILE A 257 -9.96 14.65 12.95
C ILE A 257 -8.60 15.30 12.83
N LEU A 258 -8.23 15.71 11.62
CA LEU A 258 -6.97 16.38 11.31
C LEU A 258 -7.26 17.87 11.15
N SER A 259 -7.55 18.52 12.27
CA SER A 259 -7.57 19.98 12.33
C SER A 259 -6.17 20.52 12.02
N ILE A 260 -6.06 21.82 11.72
CA ILE A 260 -4.74 22.43 11.47
C ILE A 260 -3.77 22.28 12.65
N ASN A 261 -4.29 22.30 13.88
CA ASN A 261 -3.51 22.11 15.11
C ASN A 261 -3.03 20.67 15.30
N GLU A 262 -3.87 19.69 14.96
CA GLU A 262 -3.46 18.29 15.01
C GLU A 262 -2.47 17.99 13.89
N PHE A 263 -2.72 18.53 12.70
CA PHE A 263 -1.84 18.39 11.55
C PHE A 263 -0.49 19.07 11.78
N SER A 264 -0.41 20.20 12.48
CA SER A 264 0.87 20.87 12.74
C SER A 264 1.82 20.03 13.59
N GLN A 265 1.29 19.27 14.55
CA GLN A 265 2.06 18.30 15.33
C GLN A 265 2.62 17.19 14.44
N TRP A 266 1.82 16.66 13.51
CA TRP A 266 2.29 15.69 12.51
C TRP A 266 3.32 16.28 11.55
N LEU A 267 3.07 17.51 11.09
CA LEU A 267 3.95 18.23 10.18
C LEU A 267 5.34 18.39 10.78
N LYS A 268 5.43 18.77 12.06
CA LYS A 268 6.72 18.84 12.77
C LYS A 268 7.49 17.51 12.69
N LEU A 269 6.83 16.39 12.99
CA LEU A 269 7.46 15.06 12.92
C LEU A 269 7.89 14.69 11.49
N PHE A 270 7.12 15.08 10.46
CA PHE A 270 7.51 14.86 9.06
C PHE A 270 8.75 15.67 8.68
N ILE A 271 8.81 16.94 9.08
CA ILE A 271 9.98 17.80 8.86
C ILE A 271 11.20 17.23 9.60
N ASP A 272 11.05 16.83 10.86
CA ASP A 272 12.12 16.22 11.65
C ASP A 272 12.72 15.00 10.94
N ILE A 273 11.90 14.13 10.32
CA ILE A 273 12.39 12.99 9.53
C ILE A 273 13.12 13.42 8.27
N ILE A 274 12.61 14.41 7.54
CA ILE A 274 13.23 14.90 6.30
C ILE A 274 14.63 15.43 6.61
N LEU A 275 14.75 16.20 7.69
CA LEU A 275 16.00 16.85 8.13
C LEU A 275 16.94 15.91 8.87
N LYS A 276 16.45 14.80 9.43
CA LYS A 276 17.27 13.85 10.21
C LYS A 276 18.50 13.42 9.41
N PRO A 277 19.73 13.53 9.95
CA PRO A 277 20.92 13.08 9.24
C PRO A 277 20.85 11.58 8.97
N THR A 278 21.33 11.15 7.81
CA THR A 278 21.46 9.72 7.49
C THR A 278 22.63 9.12 8.28
N PRO A 279 22.49 7.90 8.82
CA PRO A 279 23.59 7.25 9.53
C PRO A 279 24.75 6.93 8.59
N ALA A 280 25.97 6.81 9.15
CA ALA A 280 27.19 6.49 8.41
C ALA A 280 27.08 5.16 7.63
N GLU A 281 26.27 4.22 8.11
CA GLU A 281 25.96 2.96 7.41
C GLU A 281 25.42 3.17 6.00
N CYS A 282 24.67 4.25 5.76
CA CYS A 282 24.16 4.59 4.43
C CYS A 282 25.27 5.05 3.47
N GLU A 283 26.36 5.60 3.99
CA GLU A 283 27.47 6.09 3.17
C GLU A 283 28.33 4.94 2.65
N LEU A 284 28.35 3.81 3.38
CA LEU A 284 29.02 2.57 2.96
C LEU A 284 28.34 1.91 1.74
N VAL A 285 27.05 2.18 1.53
CA VAL A 285 26.30 1.66 0.39
C VAL A 285 26.71 2.42 -0.88
N PRO A 286 26.89 1.73 -2.03
CA PRO A 286 27.12 2.38 -3.32
C PRO A 286 26.08 3.44 -3.65
N GLU A 287 26.49 4.57 -4.27
CA GLU A 287 25.63 5.74 -4.46
C GLU A 287 24.32 5.43 -5.21
N ASP A 288 24.39 4.53 -6.18
CA ASP A 288 23.29 4.04 -7.01
C ASP A 288 22.26 3.21 -6.22
N GLU A 289 22.69 2.50 -5.17
CA GLU A 289 21.82 1.67 -4.33
C GLU A 289 21.26 2.43 -3.10
N ARG A 290 21.84 3.58 -2.74
CA ARG A 290 21.45 4.36 -1.55
C ARG A 290 19.96 4.72 -1.53
N ASP A 291 19.34 5.00 -2.68
CA ASP A 291 17.90 5.29 -2.78
C ASP A 291 17.02 4.13 -2.28
N GLY A 292 17.54 2.90 -2.35
CA GLY A 292 16.90 1.68 -1.87
C GLY A 292 16.88 1.53 -0.34
N THR A 293 17.69 2.30 0.40
CA THR A 293 17.78 2.19 1.86
C THR A 293 16.49 2.63 2.56
N ILE A 294 16.27 2.09 3.77
CA ILE A 294 15.06 2.38 4.55
C ILE A 294 15.01 3.86 4.96
N TRP A 295 16.16 4.46 5.26
CA TRP A 295 16.32 5.86 5.65
C TRP A 295 15.85 6.83 4.55
N TRP A 296 16.34 6.64 3.32
CA TRP A 296 15.91 7.45 2.17
C TRP A 296 14.44 7.20 1.81
N LYS A 297 13.96 5.96 1.96
CA LYS A 297 12.52 5.65 1.82
C LYS A 297 11.67 6.42 2.84
N CYS A 298 12.08 6.55 4.10
CA CYS A 298 11.38 7.34 5.11
C CYS A 298 11.32 8.82 4.74
N LYS A 299 12.46 9.44 4.40
CA LYS A 299 12.52 10.84 3.96
C LYS A 299 11.61 11.11 2.77
N LYS A 300 11.64 10.21 1.77
CA LYS A 300 10.76 10.28 0.60
C LYS A 300 9.28 10.26 0.99
N TRP A 301 8.87 9.34 1.86
CA TRP A 301 7.47 9.25 2.28
C TRP A 301 7.03 10.46 3.10
N ALA A 302 7.86 10.96 4.01
CA ALA A 302 7.59 12.19 4.77
C ALA A 302 7.41 13.40 3.83
N MET A 303 8.36 13.61 2.91
CA MET A 303 8.25 14.71 1.93
C MET A 303 7.04 14.55 1.00
N LYS A 304 6.72 13.31 0.61
CA LYS A 304 5.54 13.02 -0.22
C LYS A 304 4.24 13.37 0.50
N ILE A 305 4.15 13.20 1.82
CA ILE A 305 2.98 13.61 2.62
C ILE A 305 2.89 15.13 2.67
N VAL A 306 3.99 15.81 3.01
CA VAL A 306 4.05 17.29 3.07
C VAL A 306 3.59 17.88 1.75
N GLN A 307 4.15 17.39 0.63
CA GLN A 307 3.75 17.82 -0.70
C GLN A 307 2.28 17.50 -1.01
N ARG A 308 1.81 16.29 -0.70
CA ARG A 308 0.42 15.88 -0.97
C ARG A 308 -0.59 16.74 -0.22
N VAL A 309 -0.29 17.12 1.03
CA VAL A 309 -1.18 17.97 1.81
C VAL A 309 -1.15 19.40 1.28
N PHE A 310 0.03 19.91 0.93
CA PHE A 310 0.15 21.24 0.35
C PHE A 310 -0.61 21.35 -0.98
N GLU A 311 -0.35 20.47 -1.95
CA GLU A 311 -0.94 20.57 -3.29
C GLU A 311 -2.49 20.47 -3.31
N ARG A 312 -3.08 19.72 -2.38
CA ARG A 312 -4.53 19.43 -2.37
C ARG A 312 -5.33 20.23 -1.35
N TYR A 313 -4.72 20.54 -0.21
CA TYR A 313 -5.43 21.10 0.95
C TYR A 313 -4.81 22.39 1.47
N GLY A 314 -3.50 22.60 1.27
CA GLY A 314 -2.77 23.77 1.77
C GLY A 314 -2.66 24.93 0.76
N ASN A 315 -2.71 24.65 -0.54
CA ASN A 315 -2.49 25.66 -1.57
C ASN A 315 -3.75 26.51 -1.78
N LYS A 316 -3.75 27.73 -1.25
CA LYS A 316 -4.85 28.70 -1.38
C LYS A 316 -5.29 28.94 -2.83
N GLY A 317 -4.38 28.81 -3.81
CA GLY A 317 -4.71 29.00 -5.23
C GLY A 317 -5.48 27.85 -5.88
N ASN A 318 -5.48 26.66 -5.29
CA ASN A 318 -6.04 25.45 -5.90
C ASN A 318 -6.60 24.48 -4.84
N VAL A 319 -7.65 24.90 -4.14
CA VAL A 319 -8.26 24.12 -3.05
C VAL A 319 -9.79 24.12 -3.11
N ASP A 320 -10.40 22.99 -2.76
CA ASP A 320 -11.86 22.89 -2.62
C ASP A 320 -12.36 23.83 -1.51
N LYS A 321 -13.57 24.38 -1.69
CA LYS A 321 -14.18 25.34 -0.74
C LYS A 321 -14.21 24.83 0.71
N ALA A 322 -14.33 23.51 0.90
CA ALA A 322 -14.37 22.87 2.22
C ALA A 322 -13.04 23.00 3.00
N TYR A 323 -11.92 23.27 2.33
CA TYR A 323 -10.60 23.33 2.94
C TYR A 323 -9.97 24.74 2.90
N LEU A 324 -10.72 25.77 2.50
CA LEU A 324 -10.20 27.15 2.40
C LEU A 324 -9.63 27.65 3.73
N SER A 325 -10.35 27.44 4.83
CA SER A 325 -9.87 27.85 6.17
C SER A 325 -8.57 27.15 6.57
N PHE A 326 -8.45 25.86 6.24
CA PHE A 326 -7.22 25.09 6.44
C PHE A 326 -6.09 25.63 5.58
N ALA A 327 -6.34 25.90 4.28
CA ALA A 327 -5.35 26.39 3.34
C ALA A 327 -4.79 27.77 3.72
N GLU A 328 -5.66 28.66 4.19
CA GLU A 328 -5.26 30.00 4.62
C GLU A 328 -4.35 29.95 5.84
N GLU A 329 -4.69 29.15 6.85
CA GLU A 329 -3.87 28.99 8.04
C GLU A 329 -2.56 28.22 7.75
N TYR A 330 -2.63 27.21 6.88
CA TYR A 330 -1.46 26.49 6.40
C TYR A 330 -0.45 27.44 5.74
N SER A 331 -0.94 28.24 4.79
CA SER A 331 -0.12 29.19 4.03
C SER A 331 0.44 30.31 4.92
N ARG A 332 -0.33 30.80 5.88
CA ARG A 332 0.09 31.86 6.81
C ARG A 332 1.18 31.40 7.76
N SER A 333 1.02 30.22 8.36
CA SER A 333 1.78 29.85 9.56
C SER A 333 2.87 28.81 9.29
N TYR A 334 2.76 28.00 8.22
CA TYR A 334 3.63 26.83 8.02
C TYR A 334 4.40 26.83 6.69
N LEU A 335 3.83 27.38 5.62
CA LEU A 335 4.47 27.29 4.30
C LEU A 335 5.88 27.89 4.27
N LEU A 336 6.05 29.10 4.80
CA LEU A 336 7.35 29.77 4.77
C LEU A 336 8.41 29.03 5.61
N PRO A 337 8.14 28.65 6.88
CA PRO A 337 9.08 27.83 7.66
C PRO A 337 9.48 26.51 6.99
N ILE A 338 8.55 25.83 6.31
CA ILE A 338 8.85 24.60 5.57
C ILE A 338 9.84 24.90 4.44
N VAL A 339 9.53 25.90 3.61
CA VAL A 339 10.38 26.28 2.47
C VAL A 339 11.79 26.66 2.95
N GLU A 340 11.90 27.50 3.97
CA GLU A 340 13.19 27.93 4.53
C GLU A 340 14.00 26.74 5.03
N SER A 341 13.36 25.82 5.75
CA SER A 341 14.00 24.61 6.27
C SER A 341 14.49 23.68 5.15
N LEU A 342 13.69 23.48 4.10
CA LEU A 342 14.09 22.66 2.94
C LEU A 342 15.25 23.30 2.17
N MET A 343 15.26 24.63 2.02
CA MET A 343 16.37 25.33 1.35
C MET A 343 17.65 25.32 2.20
N ALA A 344 17.56 25.60 3.50
CA ALA A 344 18.70 25.74 4.39
C ALA A 344 19.40 24.40 4.68
N ASN A 345 18.66 23.29 4.65
CA ASN A 345 19.19 21.97 4.96
C ASN A 345 19.30 21.11 3.70
N VAL A 346 18.18 20.69 3.11
CA VAL A 346 18.19 19.70 2.01
C VAL A 346 18.91 20.23 0.79
N LEU A 347 18.54 21.40 0.28
CA LEU A 347 19.19 21.93 -0.93
C LEU A 347 20.63 22.37 -0.67
N ASN A 348 20.91 22.93 0.51
CA ASN A 348 22.27 23.28 0.92
C ASN A 348 23.17 22.05 1.01
N ASP A 349 22.70 20.96 1.60
CA ASP A 349 23.44 19.69 1.66
C ASP A 349 23.76 19.15 0.26
N TYR A 350 22.81 19.25 -0.68
CA TYR A 350 23.03 18.87 -2.08
C TYR A 350 24.12 19.73 -2.74
N ILE A 351 24.08 21.06 -2.53
CA ILE A 351 25.11 21.98 -3.06
C ILE A 351 26.48 21.66 -2.48
N ASN A 352 26.55 21.31 -1.20
CA ASN A 352 27.78 20.93 -0.52
C ASN A 352 28.29 19.53 -0.89
N GLY A 353 27.67 18.86 -1.88
CA GLY A 353 28.10 17.57 -2.38
C GLY A 353 27.70 16.38 -1.52
N LYS A 354 26.83 16.57 -0.51
CA LYS A 354 26.26 15.43 0.22
C LYS A 354 25.24 14.71 -0.65
N TYR A 355 25.23 13.39 -0.58
CA TYR A 355 24.28 12.60 -1.34
C TYR A 355 22.85 12.86 -0.87
N ILE A 356 21.95 13.11 -1.83
CA ILE A 356 20.52 13.18 -1.62
C ILE A 356 19.83 12.29 -2.63
N SER A 357 18.90 11.45 -2.15
CA SER A 357 18.01 10.66 -3.01
C SER A 357 17.35 11.53 -4.08
N GLU A 358 17.44 11.10 -5.34
CA GLU A 358 16.84 11.80 -6.47
C GLU A 358 15.33 12.00 -6.28
N HIS A 359 14.64 11.01 -5.71
CA HIS A 359 13.22 11.11 -5.40
C HIS A 359 12.91 12.18 -4.35
N VAL A 360 13.74 12.28 -3.30
CA VAL A 360 13.57 13.31 -2.27
C VAL A 360 13.83 14.69 -2.86
N LEU A 361 14.92 14.84 -3.62
CA LEU A 361 15.27 16.10 -4.29
C LEU A 361 14.16 16.54 -5.25
N TYR A 362 13.65 15.63 -6.08
CA TYR A 362 12.51 15.90 -6.96
C TYR A 362 11.28 16.39 -6.19
N LEU A 363 10.88 15.71 -5.10
CA LEU A 363 9.72 16.12 -4.30
C LEU A 363 9.91 17.50 -3.66
N VAL A 364 11.12 17.84 -3.22
CA VAL A 364 11.44 19.18 -2.70
C VAL A 364 11.33 20.23 -3.79
N LEU A 365 11.87 19.98 -4.98
CA LEU A 365 11.78 20.93 -6.10
C LEU A 365 10.33 21.13 -6.57
N VAL A 366 9.52 20.06 -6.60
CA VAL A 366 8.08 20.17 -6.89
C VAL A 366 7.38 21.02 -5.84
N HIS A 367 7.66 20.78 -4.56
CA HIS A 367 7.07 21.56 -3.47
C HIS A 367 7.42 23.04 -3.56
N LEU A 368 8.68 23.35 -3.84
CA LEU A 368 9.12 24.73 -4.06
C LEU A 368 8.42 25.34 -5.28
N SER A 369 8.35 24.63 -6.41
CA SER A 369 7.67 25.10 -7.62
C SER A 369 6.21 25.50 -7.34
N ASP A 370 5.47 24.66 -6.62
CA ASP A 370 4.08 24.96 -6.26
C ASP A 370 3.98 26.11 -5.25
N ALA A 371 4.94 26.21 -4.33
CA ALA A 371 4.99 27.25 -3.30
C ALA A 371 5.33 28.64 -3.87
N LEU A 372 6.09 28.73 -4.97
CA LEU A 372 6.45 29.99 -5.62
C LEU A 372 5.26 30.78 -6.16
N ILE A 373 4.10 30.14 -6.33
CA ILE A 373 2.85 30.82 -6.67
C ILE A 373 2.47 31.84 -5.59
N GLN A 374 2.88 31.62 -4.34
CA GLN A 374 2.62 32.55 -3.23
C GLN A 374 3.70 33.64 -3.17
N ALA A 375 3.27 34.91 -3.24
CA ALA A 375 4.17 36.06 -3.24
C ALA A 375 5.14 36.10 -2.05
N GLN A 376 4.68 35.71 -0.86
CA GLN A 376 5.50 35.66 0.36
C GLN A 376 6.69 34.68 0.23
N VAL A 377 6.50 33.56 -0.48
CA VAL A 377 7.56 32.57 -0.71
C VAL A 377 8.56 33.09 -1.73
N TRP A 378 8.08 33.74 -2.80
CA TRP A 378 8.94 34.32 -3.84
C TRP A 378 9.95 35.31 -3.26
N LEU A 379 9.57 36.15 -2.29
CA LEU A 379 10.46 37.12 -1.67
C LEU A 379 11.68 36.47 -0.99
N VAL A 380 11.50 35.29 -0.40
CA VAL A 380 12.58 34.55 0.29
C VAL A 380 13.40 33.70 -0.68
N VAL A 381 12.77 33.19 -1.74
CA VAL A 381 13.45 32.36 -2.73
C VAL A 381 14.25 33.19 -3.74
N LYS A 382 13.77 34.39 -4.10
CA LYS A 382 14.36 35.26 -5.13
C LYS A 382 15.88 35.50 -4.95
N PRO A 383 16.42 35.79 -3.75
CA PRO A 383 17.86 35.99 -3.56
C PRO A 383 18.70 34.74 -3.85
N LYS A 384 18.10 33.54 -3.76
CA LYS A 384 18.76 32.24 -3.97
C LYS A 384 18.34 31.58 -5.28
N PHE A 385 17.66 32.31 -6.17
CA PHE A 385 17.07 31.74 -7.37
C PHE A 385 18.13 31.19 -8.34
N GLU A 386 19.28 31.86 -8.47
CA GLU A 386 20.38 31.37 -9.33
C GLU A 386 20.90 30.01 -8.87
N VAL A 387 21.02 29.82 -7.56
CA VAL A 387 21.44 28.55 -6.95
C VAL A 387 20.40 27.45 -7.24
N LEU A 388 19.12 27.76 -7.14
CA LEU A 388 18.05 26.82 -7.52
C LEU A 388 18.09 26.47 -9.00
N ASN A 389 18.33 27.45 -9.87
CA ASN A 389 18.43 27.22 -11.31
C ASN A 389 19.63 26.32 -11.65
N PHE A 390 20.76 26.49 -10.95
CA PHE A 390 21.91 25.60 -11.05
C PHE A 390 21.55 24.15 -10.66
N ILE A 391 20.86 23.97 -9.53
CA ILE A 391 20.41 22.63 -9.09
C ILE A 391 19.50 21.98 -10.14
N VAL A 392 18.49 22.70 -10.63
CA VAL A 392 17.55 22.18 -11.64
C VAL A 392 18.28 21.79 -12.93
N THR A 393 19.26 22.59 -13.35
CA THR A 393 20.06 22.32 -14.55
C THR A 393 20.95 21.08 -14.38
N ASN A 394 21.61 20.93 -13.23
CA ASN A 394 22.40 19.75 -12.91
C ASN A 394 21.54 18.48 -12.87
N CYS A 395 20.34 18.54 -12.28
CA CYS A 395 19.41 17.42 -12.28
C CYS A 395 18.98 17.00 -13.69
N LYS A 396 18.72 17.96 -14.59
CA LYS A 396 18.42 17.68 -16.00
C LYS A 396 19.59 17.00 -16.71
N SER A 397 20.82 17.45 -16.46
CA SER A 397 22.02 16.87 -17.07
C SER A 397 22.26 15.42 -16.61
N ARG A 398 22.18 15.12 -15.31
CA ARG A 398 22.32 13.76 -14.75
C ARG A 398 21.28 12.79 -15.31
N ASN A 399 20.03 13.21 -15.48
CA ASN A 399 18.99 12.39 -16.10
C ASN A 399 19.28 12.10 -17.58
N LYS A 400 19.87 13.06 -18.31
CA LYS A 400 20.29 12.85 -19.70
C LYS A 400 21.41 11.80 -19.80
N TYR A 401 22.41 11.85 -18.92
CA TYR A 401 23.47 10.83 -18.86
C TYR A 401 22.95 9.45 -18.45
N LYS A 402 21.98 9.35 -17.54
CA LYS A 402 21.33 8.07 -17.20
C LYS A 402 20.52 7.49 -18.36
N LEU A 403 19.87 8.33 -19.17
CA LEU A 403 19.18 7.90 -20.39
C LEU A 403 20.16 7.46 -21.49
N GLU A 404 21.32 8.11 -21.59
CA GLU A 404 22.38 7.74 -22.55
C GLU A 404 23.12 6.45 -22.16
N ILE A 405 23.25 6.15 -20.86
CA ILE A 405 23.86 4.90 -20.35
C ILE A 405 22.85 3.74 -20.30
N GLY A 406 21.54 4.02 -20.38
CA GLY A 406 20.45 3.04 -20.32
C GLY A 406 19.85 2.61 -21.66
N LEU A 407 20.45 3.00 -22.79
CA LEU A 407 20.06 2.55 -24.13
C LEU A 407 21.10 1.55 -24.63
N ASP A 408 20.83 0.27 -24.44
CA ASP A 408 21.38 -0.78 -25.31
C ASP A 408 20.70 -0.60 -26.69
N PRO A 409 21.43 -0.29 -27.79
CA PRO A 409 20.82 -0.02 -29.09
C PRO A 409 20.19 -1.24 -29.78
N ASP A 410 20.36 -2.46 -29.23
CA ASP A 410 20.08 -3.70 -29.95
C ASP A 410 18.88 -4.52 -29.43
N LEU A 411 17.77 -3.89 -29.09
CA LEU A 411 16.48 -4.60 -28.88
C LEU A 411 15.30 -3.85 -29.52
N THR A 412 15.26 -3.86 -30.86
CA THR A 412 14.03 -3.81 -31.67
C THR A 412 13.26 -5.12 -31.61
#